data_AF-A0A6A4FNG2-F1
#
_entry.id   AF-A0A6A4FNG2-F1
#
_cell.length_a   1.000
_cell.length_b   1.000
_cell.length_c   1.000
_cell.angle_alpha   90.00
_cell.angle_beta   90.00
_cell.angle_gamma   90.00
#
_symmetry.space_group_name_H-M   'P 1'
#
loop_
_entity.id
_entity.type
_entity.pdbx_description
1 polymer ?
#
loop_
_entity_poly.entity_id
_entity_poly.type
_entity_poly.pdbx_seq_one_letter_code
_entity_poly.pdbx_strand_id
1 'polypeptide(L)'
;MEIKLPVFLVLLLLLVLLVALPVDMRRKCRQRERIDWETYAQRLVDEGLFHKCYKMSCSSFMALAAKLEPYLPVDEKQSRNRTGIEPATHVYKIQMCLRWLSGGSYHDVREISGSSSCNFLLPFKPSGAWRKRLSS
;
A
#
# COMPACT_ATOMS: atom_id res chain seq x y z
N MET A 1 53.83 -25.11 -4.51
CA MET A 1 52.59 -24.99 -5.30
C MET A 1 51.52 -24.34 -4.40
N GLU A 2 51.86 -23.24 -3.73
CA GLU A 2 51.28 -22.91 -2.41
C GLU A 2 50.18 -21.82 -2.43
N ILE A 3 50.04 -21.08 -3.52
CA ILE A 3 49.14 -19.90 -3.60
C ILE A 3 47.68 -20.32 -3.87
N LYS A 4 47.44 -21.55 -4.33
CA LYS A 4 46.10 -22.02 -4.74
C LYS A 4 45.17 -22.21 -3.55
N LEU A 5 45.67 -22.72 -2.44
CA LEU A 5 44.88 -23.02 -1.24
C LEU A 5 44.33 -21.76 -0.54
N PRO A 6 45.13 -20.70 -0.27
CA PRO A 6 44.61 -19.48 0.34
C PRO A 6 43.65 -18.75 -0.59
N VAL A 7 43.88 -18.78 -1.91
CA VAL A 7 42.96 -18.19 -2.89
C VAL A 7 41.62 -18.92 -2.90
N PHE A 8 41.63 -20.25 -2.84
CA PHE A 8 40.40 -21.04 -2.73
C PHE A 8 39.65 -20.76 -1.42
N LEU A 9 40.36 -20.65 -0.29
CA LEU A 9 39.74 -20.32 0.99
C LEU A 9 39.12 -18.93 0.99
N VAL A 10 39.82 -17.94 0.44
CA VAL A 10 39.31 -16.56 0.30
C VAL A 10 38.09 -16.53 -0.62
N LEU A 11 38.12 -17.26 -1.74
CA LEU A 11 37.00 -17.35 -2.67
C LEU A 11 35.78 -18.02 -2.02
N LEU A 12 35.99 -19.09 -1.25
CA LEU A 12 34.95 -19.79 -0.52
C LEU A 12 34.32 -18.89 0.56
N LEU A 13 35.15 -18.15 1.30
CA LEU A 13 34.72 -17.15 2.29
C LEU A 13 33.88 -16.04 1.64
N LEU A 14 34.31 -15.54 0.48
CA LEU A 14 33.57 -14.53 -0.29
C LEU A 14 32.21 -15.06 -0.76
N LEU A 15 32.14 -16.32 -1.20
CA LEU A 15 30.92 -16.99 -1.62
C LEU A 15 29.95 -17.18 -0.44
N VAL A 16 30.46 -17.62 0.70
CA VAL A 16 29.67 -17.75 1.94
C VAL A 16 29.15 -16.38 2.37
N LEU A 17 29.96 -15.32 2.29
CA LEU A 17 29.54 -13.96 2.63
C LEU A 17 28.47 -13.44 1.66
N LEU A 18 28.58 -13.72 0.37
CA LEU A 18 27.59 -13.37 -0.66
C LEU A 18 26.25 -14.08 -0.48
N VAL A 19 26.26 -15.36 -0.08
CA VAL A 19 25.05 -16.15 0.18
C VAL A 19 24.44 -15.81 1.54
N ALA A 20 25.27 -15.49 2.53
CA ALA A 20 24.84 -15.10 3.87
C ALA A 20 24.42 -13.63 3.98
N LEU A 21 24.80 -12.78 3.01
CA LEU A 21 24.22 -11.45 2.86
C LEU A 21 22.74 -11.63 2.50
N PRO A 22 21.79 -11.26 3.39
CA PRO A 22 20.42 -11.12 2.95
C PRO A 22 20.42 -9.93 2.01
N VAL A 23 20.55 -10.20 0.71
CA VAL A 23 20.26 -9.24 -0.35
C VAL A 23 18.74 -9.07 -0.34
N ASP A 24 18.22 -8.46 0.73
CA ASP A 24 16.89 -7.93 0.81
C ASP A 24 16.87 -6.70 -0.12
N MET A 25 16.84 -6.97 -1.43
CA MET A 25 16.48 -6.02 -2.48
C MET A 25 15.00 -5.61 -2.40
N ARG A 26 14.37 -5.75 -1.23
CA ARG A 26 13.11 -5.08 -0.96
C ARG A 26 13.41 -3.59 -0.98
N ARG A 27 13.20 -2.98 -2.16
CA ARG A 27 13.19 -1.52 -2.35
C ARG A 27 12.62 -0.91 -1.08
N LYS A 28 13.44 -0.19 -0.32
CA LYS A 28 13.03 0.51 0.91
C LYS A 28 11.69 1.14 0.59
N CYS A 29 10.62 0.65 1.23
CA CYS A 29 9.30 1.20 1.00
C CYS A 29 9.43 2.68 1.37
N ARG A 30 9.43 3.58 0.38
CA ARG A 30 9.71 4.99 0.61
C ARG A 30 8.72 5.44 1.65
N GLN A 31 9.20 5.79 2.85
CA GLN A 31 8.33 6.32 3.89
C GLN A 31 7.75 7.60 3.33
N ARG A 32 6.44 7.58 3.13
CA ARG A 32 5.64 8.73 2.76
C ARG A 32 4.65 8.90 3.89
N GLU A 33 4.59 10.12 4.40
CA GLU A 33 3.60 10.49 5.39
C GLU A 33 2.21 10.34 4.76
N ARG A 34 1.31 9.68 5.49
CA ARG A 34 -0.08 9.56 5.04
C ARG A 34 -0.77 10.86 5.40
N ILE A 35 -1.54 11.40 4.45
CA ILE A 35 -2.39 12.54 4.74
C ILE A 35 -3.36 12.18 5.86
N ASP A 36 -3.56 13.13 6.78
CA ASP A 36 -4.68 13.06 7.70
C ASP A 36 -5.98 13.21 6.91
N TRP A 37 -6.73 12.10 6.84
CA TRP A 37 -7.97 12.04 6.10
C TRP A 37 -9.00 13.01 6.64
N GLU A 38 -9.09 13.19 7.96
CA GLU A 38 -10.14 14.02 8.56
C GLU A 38 -9.93 15.49 8.20
N THR A 39 -8.72 16.00 8.39
CA THR A 39 -8.33 17.36 7.97
C THR A 39 -8.51 17.56 6.47
N TYR A 40 -8.14 16.57 5.65
CA TYR A 40 -8.27 16.65 4.19
C TYR A 40 -9.73 16.65 3.73
N ALA A 41 -10.55 15.76 4.29
CA ALA A 41 -11.97 15.65 3.97
C ALA A 41 -12.72 16.92 4.40
N GLN A 42 -12.41 17.46 5.58
CA GLN A 42 -13.02 18.70 6.07
C GLN A 42 -12.70 19.87 5.13
N ARG A 43 -11.44 20.02 4.73
CA ARG A 43 -11.04 21.05 3.76
C ARG A 43 -11.83 20.95 2.46
N LEU A 44 -12.00 19.74 1.91
CA LEU A 44 -12.78 19.54 0.69
C LEU A 44 -14.27 19.85 0.88
N VAL A 45 -14.81 19.63 2.08
CA VAL A 45 -16.19 20.00 2.42
C VAL A 45 -16.32 21.51 2.46
N ASP A 46 -15.39 22.20 3.15
CA ASP A 46 -15.38 23.66 3.29
C ASP A 46 -15.22 24.36 1.93
N GLU A 47 -14.40 23.80 1.03
CA GLU A 47 -14.20 24.31 -0.34
C GLU A 47 -15.34 23.90 -1.31
N GLY A 48 -16.31 23.10 -0.87
CA GLY A 48 -17.40 22.59 -1.73
C GLY A 48 -16.90 21.65 -2.84
N LEU A 49 -15.71 21.08 -2.70
CA LEU A 49 -15.06 20.21 -3.69
C LEU A 49 -15.28 18.72 -3.42
N PHE A 50 -15.70 18.33 -2.22
CA PHE A 50 -15.86 16.92 -1.86
C PHE A 50 -16.75 16.16 -2.86
N HIS A 51 -17.92 16.72 -3.20
CA HIS A 51 -18.83 16.12 -4.18
C HIS A 51 -18.20 16.03 -5.58
N LYS A 52 -17.40 17.02 -5.99
CA LYS A 52 -16.72 16.98 -7.29
C LYS A 52 -15.67 15.87 -7.33
N CYS A 53 -14.95 15.66 -6.24
CA CYS A 53 -13.86 14.70 -6.10
C CYS A 53 -14.32 13.24 -5.96
N TYR A 54 -15.43 13.00 -5.24
CA TYR A 54 -15.90 11.67 -4.87
C TYR A 54 -17.31 11.31 -5.38
N LYS A 55 -17.98 12.24 -6.10
CA LYS A 55 -19.34 12.08 -6.66
C LYS A 55 -20.43 11.77 -5.61
N MET A 56 -20.17 12.05 -4.35
CA MET A 56 -21.08 11.85 -3.22
C MET A 56 -20.79 12.84 -2.10
N SER A 57 -21.69 12.97 -1.11
CA SER A 57 -21.42 13.76 0.10
C SER A 57 -20.41 13.06 1.02
N CYS A 58 -19.77 13.83 1.91
CA CYS A 58 -18.90 13.25 2.95
C CYS A 58 -19.66 12.29 3.87
N SER A 59 -20.91 12.60 4.22
CA SER A 59 -21.78 11.70 4.99
C SER A 59 -22.05 10.37 4.27
N SER A 60 -22.32 10.40 2.97
CA SER A 60 -22.54 9.20 2.15
C SER A 60 -21.27 8.37 2.05
N PHE A 61 -20.12 9.04 1.90
CA PHE A 61 -18.82 8.39 1.90
C PHE A 61 -18.55 7.65 3.21
N MET A 62 -18.78 8.29 4.35
CA MET A 62 -18.57 7.67 5.67
C MET A 62 -19.55 6.51 5.91
N ALA A 63 -20.81 6.65 5.49
CA ALA A 63 -21.78 5.56 5.56
C ALA A 63 -21.37 4.36 4.70
N LEU A 64 -20.82 4.60 3.50
CA LEU A 64 -20.27 3.55 2.64
C LEU A 64 -19.03 2.91 3.28
N ALA A 65 -18.15 3.71 3.89
CA ALA A 65 -16.96 3.23 4.57
C ALA A 65 -17.29 2.27 5.72
N ALA A 66 -18.26 2.64 6.56
CA ALA A 66 -18.75 1.78 7.64
C ALA A 66 -19.35 0.46 7.13
N LYS A 67 -20.08 0.50 6.00
CA LYS A 67 -20.64 -0.73 5.39
C LYS A 67 -19.56 -1.65 4.82
N LEU A 68 -18.46 -1.09 4.32
CA LEU A 68 -17.37 -1.83 3.69
C LEU A 68 -16.28 -2.27 4.67
N GLU A 69 -16.22 -1.69 5.87
CA GLU A 69 -15.25 -2.02 6.90
C GLU A 69 -15.09 -3.54 7.15
N PRO A 70 -16.18 -4.33 7.33
CA PRO A 70 -16.06 -5.77 7.58
C PRO A 70 -15.41 -6.55 6.43
N TYR A 71 -15.46 -6.00 5.21
CA TYR A 71 -14.95 -6.63 3.99
C TYR A 71 -13.53 -6.19 3.63
N LEU A 72 -12.96 -5.23 4.37
CA LEU A 72 -11.65 -4.64 4.10
C LEU A 72 -10.64 -4.93 5.23
N PRO A 73 -10.47 -6.20 5.66
CA PRO A 73 -9.56 -6.52 6.74
C PRO A 73 -8.14 -6.04 6.42
N VAL A 74 -7.47 -5.52 7.44
CA VAL A 74 -6.08 -5.10 7.36
C VAL A 74 -5.27 -6.12 8.13
N ASP A 75 -4.37 -6.83 7.44
CA ASP A 75 -3.35 -7.61 8.13
C ASP A 75 -2.32 -6.62 8.70
N GLU A 76 -2.56 -6.23 9.95
CA GLU A 76 -1.74 -5.25 10.65
C GLU A 76 -0.29 -5.73 10.78
N LYS A 77 -0.09 -7.03 11.01
CA LYS A 77 1.24 -7.63 11.18
C LYS A 77 2.02 -7.55 9.88
N GLN A 78 1.40 -7.92 8.76
CA GLN A 78 2.01 -7.78 7.45
C GLN A 78 2.28 -6.31 7.09
N SER A 79 1.35 -5.41 7.43
CA SER A 79 1.51 -3.98 7.17
C SER A 79 2.69 -3.39 7.96
N ARG A 80 2.72 -3.59 9.29
CA ARG A 80 3.81 -3.09 10.16
C ARG A 80 5.16 -3.65 9.72
N ASN A 81 5.24 -4.95 9.42
CA ASN A 81 6.48 -5.59 8.96
C ASN A 81 6.99 -5.02 7.62
N ARG A 82 6.10 -4.55 6.74
CA ARG A 82 6.47 -4.06 5.41
C ARG A 82 6.84 -2.58 5.40
N THR A 83 6.17 -1.75 6.21
CA THR A 83 6.30 -0.29 6.12
C THR A 83 6.86 0.36 7.38
N GLY A 84 6.86 -0.32 8.53
CA GLY A 84 7.32 0.22 9.81
C GLY A 84 6.46 1.38 10.35
N ILE A 85 5.28 1.59 9.77
CA ILE A 85 4.30 2.62 10.13
C ILE A 85 2.94 1.97 10.40
N GLU A 86 2.03 2.72 11.03
CA GLU A 86 0.68 2.25 11.33
C GLU A 86 -0.02 1.67 10.08
N PRO A 87 -0.85 0.63 10.22
CA PRO A 87 -1.54 0.02 9.09
C PRO A 87 -2.48 0.99 8.36
N ALA A 88 -2.69 0.79 7.05
CA ALA A 88 -3.61 1.63 6.29
C ALA A 88 -5.05 1.32 6.72
N THR A 89 -5.78 2.34 7.17
CA THR A 89 -7.18 2.21 7.59
C THR A 89 -8.09 1.83 6.41
N HIS A 90 -9.25 1.24 6.69
CA HIS A 90 -10.24 0.90 5.67
C HIS A 90 -10.70 2.15 4.89
N VAL A 91 -10.85 3.28 5.60
CA VAL A 91 -11.18 4.60 5.02
C VAL A 91 -10.18 5.00 3.95
N TYR A 92 -8.89 4.80 4.19
CA TYR A 92 -7.82 5.12 3.24
C TYR A 92 -7.90 4.31 1.95
N LYS A 93 -8.21 3.00 2.06
CA LYS A 93 -8.39 2.13 0.90
C LYS A 93 -9.58 2.58 0.06
N ILE A 94 -10.67 2.97 0.71
CA ILE A 94 -11.91 3.44 0.06
C ILE A 94 -11.70 4.80 -0.59
N GLN A 95 -11.02 5.73 0.09
CA GLN A 95 -10.62 7.01 -0.48
C GLN A 95 -9.90 6.83 -1.82
N MET A 96 -8.83 6.03 -1.83
CA MET A 96 -8.05 5.79 -3.05
C MET A 96 -8.91 5.20 -4.16
N CYS A 97 -9.72 4.21 -3.83
CA CYS A 97 -10.59 3.51 -4.78
C CYS A 97 -11.64 4.47 -5.38
N LEU A 98 -12.38 5.19 -4.55
CA LEU A 98 -13.43 6.10 -4.99
C LEU A 98 -12.88 7.31 -5.72
N ARG A 99 -11.72 7.84 -5.30
CA ARG A 99 -11.06 8.93 -6.03
C ARG A 99 -10.68 8.49 -7.45
N TRP A 100 -10.16 7.27 -7.60
CA TRP A 100 -9.86 6.68 -8.91
C TRP A 100 -11.12 6.47 -9.75
N LEU A 101 -12.15 5.83 -9.20
CA LEU A 101 -13.43 5.58 -9.89
C LEU A 101 -14.15 6.87 -10.29
N SER A 102 -13.93 7.95 -9.56
CA SER A 102 -14.46 9.29 -9.87
C SER A 102 -13.68 10.02 -10.97
N GLY A 103 -12.64 9.39 -11.55
CA GLY A 103 -11.81 9.95 -12.61
C GLY A 103 -10.55 10.67 -12.14
N GLY A 104 -10.11 10.46 -10.90
CA GLY A 104 -8.86 11.02 -10.39
C GLY A 104 -7.62 10.43 -11.08
N SER A 105 -6.62 11.27 -11.37
CA SER A 105 -5.35 10.82 -11.97
C SER A 105 -4.60 9.90 -11.02
N TYR A 106 -3.93 8.88 -11.56
CA TYR A 106 -3.13 7.93 -10.77
C TYR A 106 -2.07 8.64 -9.94
N HIS A 107 -1.41 9.64 -10.52
CA HIS A 107 -0.37 10.40 -9.85
C HIS A 107 -0.94 11.20 -8.68
N ASP A 108 -2.11 11.80 -8.89
CA ASP A 108 -2.84 12.63 -7.92
C ASP A 108 -3.34 11.77 -6.75
N VAL A 109 -3.97 10.62 -7.04
CA VAL A 109 -4.41 9.68 -6.00
C VAL A 109 -3.23 9.17 -5.19
N ARG A 110 -2.10 8.86 -5.84
CA ARG A 110 -0.90 8.33 -5.18
C ARG A 110 -0.20 9.38 -4.32
N GLU A 111 -0.22 10.64 -4.72
CA GLU A 111 0.32 11.76 -3.96
C GLU A 111 -0.50 12.00 -2.70
N ILE A 112 -1.82 12.16 -2.84
CA ILE A 112 -2.74 12.37 -1.72
C ILE A 112 -2.71 11.18 -0.75
N SER A 113 -2.69 9.96 -1.29
CA SER A 113 -2.69 8.73 -0.50
C SER A 113 -1.31 8.24 -0.08
N GLY A 114 -0.24 9.03 -0.20
CA GLY A 114 1.09 8.65 0.32
C GLY A 114 1.56 7.24 -0.11
N SER A 115 1.00 6.65 -1.16
CA SER A 115 1.05 5.21 -1.37
C SER A 115 2.21 4.86 -2.31
N SER A 116 2.86 3.73 -2.07
CA SER A 116 3.79 3.16 -3.03
C SER A 116 3.02 2.65 -4.25
N SER A 117 3.62 2.68 -5.44
CA SER A 117 3.00 2.18 -6.69
C SER A 117 2.44 0.76 -6.56
N CYS A 118 2.99 -0.03 -5.64
CA CYS A 118 2.61 -1.42 -5.38
C CYS A 118 1.35 -1.57 -4.49
N ASN A 119 0.94 -0.54 -3.74
CA ASN A 119 -0.25 -0.59 -2.87
C ASN A 119 -1.52 -0.08 -3.54
N PHE A 120 -1.42 0.67 -4.64
CA PHE A 120 -2.56 1.23 -5.35
C PHE A 120 -3.52 0.13 -5.91
N LEU A 121 -2.98 -1.02 -6.29
CA LEU A 121 -3.75 -2.15 -6.82
C LEU A 121 -4.29 -3.11 -5.75
N LEU A 122 -3.91 -2.95 -4.48
CA LEU A 122 -4.39 -3.83 -3.40
C LEU A 122 -5.90 -3.80 -3.18
N PRO A 123 -6.63 -2.66 -3.23
CA PRO A 123 -8.09 -2.69 -3.16
C PRO A 123 -8.75 -3.42 -4.33
N PHE A 124 -8.03 -3.61 -5.45
CA PHE A 124 -8.51 -4.32 -6.64
C PHE A 124 -7.99 -5.76 -6.74
N LYS A 125 -7.14 -6.21 -5.81
CA LYS A 125 -6.65 -7.58 -5.84
C LYS A 125 -7.72 -8.46 -5.17
N PRO A 126 -8.44 -9.31 -5.91
CA PRO A 126 -9.37 -10.24 -5.28
C PRO A 126 -8.57 -11.07 -4.28
N SER A 127 -8.98 -11.04 -3.00
CA SER A 127 -8.58 -12.08 -2.06
C SER A 127 -8.97 -13.42 -2.70
N GLY A 128 -8.14 -14.47 -2.54
CA GLY A 128 -8.34 -15.76 -3.23
C GLY A 128 -9.74 -16.38 -3.09
N ALA A 129 -10.54 -15.88 -2.15
CA ALA A 129 -11.95 -16.17 -1.97
C ALA A 129 -12.86 -15.76 -3.17
N TRP A 130 -12.56 -14.68 -3.89
CA TRP A 130 -13.39 -14.20 -5.01
C TRP A 130 -13.17 -14.99 -6.30
N ARG A 131 -12.01 -15.64 -6.47
CA ARG A 131 -11.69 -16.44 -7.67
C ARG A 131 -12.57 -17.69 -7.79
N LYS A 132 -13.10 -18.20 -6.67
CA LYS A 132 -13.97 -19.40 -6.67
C LYS A 132 -15.45 -19.12 -6.93
N ARG A 133 -15.88 -17.85 -6.91
CA ARG A 133 -17.30 -17.47 -7.04
C ARG A 133 -17.70 -17.01 -8.45
N LEU A 134 -16.73 -16.78 -9.33
CA LEU A 134 -16.94 -16.40 -10.74
C LEU A 134 -16.70 -17.56 -11.72
N SER A 135 -16.44 -18.77 -11.21
CA SER A 135 -16.25 -20.00 -11.99
C SER A 135 -17.34 -21.03 -11.73
N SER A 136 -18.51 -20.61 -11.24
CA SER A 136 -19.66 -21.48 -11.00
C SER A 136 -20.93 -20.86 -11.56
#